data_AF-A0A4P2QC70-F1
#
_entry.id   AF-A0A4P2QC70-F1
#
_cell.length_a   1.000
_cell.length_b   1.000
_cell.length_c   1.000
_cell.angle_alpha   90.00
_cell.angle_beta   90.00
_cell.angle_gamma   90.00
#
_symmetry.space_group_name_H-M   'P 1'
#
loop_
_entity.id
_entity.type
_entity.pdbx_description
1 polymer ?
#
loop_
_entity_poly.entity_id
_entity_poly.type
_entity_poly.pdbx_seq_one_letter_code
_entity_poly.pdbx_strand_id
1 'polypeptide(L)'
;MTLRLGAGSLGAAPFARFGLNDRARSNHSFTPMSHTPDTSASVPLQADPAPGVSAESGPAEAPAVAGGGAEAKPASHDSALPDALVAFMLERWAPVSRDLPQPIAHAEVYAARRRALSKQFPAETLVIPTGHEKVRANDTHYRFRPGSDFFYLTGNLEPDCVLVMAPQEGGGHRDILFVEPNPGRSDKTFFTDRAKGELWVGPRLGVEQSRARFGVDECRGLPELDAFLGGLVGAVTRPHRVLRGTSERVDKLLPRHDRDKQLGEALSEMRLLKDALEIAELDAVVASTKRGFEDVIRALPGGRSEREVEGIFNLRARVEGNDVGYGTIAAAGHHACILHWTRNDGRLEPGKLLLLDAGVEGNALYTADITRTLPIGGKFSPEQRAIYELVLEAQEAAIGEVKPGNDFMEPNRAAMRVLARGLERLGILHVSAEEALKEDKQLYRRYSLHNVSHMLGLDVHDCAQARQQVYKYGKLKPGMVLTVEPGLYFQLDDETVPERYRGIGVRIEDDILVTESGCRNLSIDIPRTVSDVEAWMAGLWAVSPR
;
A
#
# COMPACT_ATOMS: atom_id res chain seq x y z
N MET A 1 39.73 63.83 -17.95
CA MET A 1 38.69 64.44 -18.78
C MET A 1 37.34 64.04 -18.18
N THR A 2 36.65 65.00 -17.53
CA THR A 2 35.16 65.17 -17.43
C THR A 2 34.30 63.96 -16.99
N LEU A 3 33.34 63.99 -16.04
CA LEU A 3 32.58 64.98 -15.22
C LEU A 3 31.74 64.11 -14.23
N ARG A 4 31.77 64.24 -12.89
CA ARG A 4 30.87 65.03 -11.99
C ARG A 4 29.42 65.22 -12.49
N LEU A 5 28.38 64.67 -11.85
CA LEU A 5 27.48 65.17 -10.76
C LEU A 5 26.08 64.57 -11.07
N GLY A 6 25.06 64.37 -10.22
CA GLY A 6 24.71 64.85 -8.88
C GLY A 6 23.30 64.32 -8.51
N ALA A 7 22.86 64.65 -7.30
CA ALA A 7 21.68 64.15 -6.59
C ALA A 7 20.30 64.60 -7.13
N GLY A 8 19.24 63.93 -6.67
CA GLY A 8 17.85 64.41 -6.75
C GLY A 8 16.84 63.53 -6.01
N SER A 9 16.36 64.02 -4.86
CA SER A 9 15.20 63.52 -4.10
C SER A 9 13.87 64.03 -4.65
N LEU A 10 12.76 63.33 -4.34
CA LEU A 10 11.33 63.73 -4.17
C LEU A 10 10.47 62.50 -4.54
N GLY A 11 9.37 62.08 -3.88
CA GLY A 11 8.52 62.60 -2.83
C GLY A 11 7.52 61.53 -2.35
N ALA A 12 6.86 61.79 -1.23
CA ALA A 12 5.74 61.03 -0.62
C ALA A 12 4.50 61.00 -1.56
N ALA A 13 3.50 60.11 -1.47
CA ALA A 13 2.58 59.83 -0.36
C ALA A 13 1.56 58.70 -0.76
N PRO A 14 0.62 58.26 0.11
CA PRO A 14 0.02 56.92 0.14
C PRO A 14 -1.43 56.82 -0.37
N PHE A 15 -1.91 55.59 -0.58
CA PHE A 15 -3.32 55.20 -0.76
C PHE A 15 -3.52 53.82 -0.11
N ALA A 16 -4.61 53.42 0.52
CA ALA A 16 -5.73 54.05 1.21
C ALA A 16 -6.43 52.87 1.92
N ARG A 17 -6.79 53.02 3.20
CA ARG A 17 -7.67 52.09 3.92
C ARG A 17 -9.09 52.22 3.38
N PHE A 18 -9.74 51.10 3.10
CA PHE A 18 -11.21 50.99 3.19
C PHE A 18 -11.56 49.91 4.20
N GLY A 19 -12.18 50.34 5.29
CA GLY A 19 -12.97 49.47 6.15
C GLY A 19 -14.44 49.69 5.84
N LEU A 20 -15.22 48.63 5.91
CA LEU A 20 -16.67 48.66 6.13
C LEU A 20 -17.05 47.37 6.87
N ASN A 21 -17.56 47.54 8.09
CA ASN A 21 -18.41 46.57 8.78
C ASN A 21 -19.70 46.39 7.97
N ASP A 22 -20.25 45.19 7.88
CA ASP A 22 -21.47 44.89 8.65
C ASP A 22 -21.88 43.41 8.63
N ARG A 23 -22.67 43.08 9.66
CA ARG A 23 -23.20 41.78 10.08
C ARG A 23 -24.07 41.06 9.04
N ALA A 24 -24.04 39.72 9.04
CA ALA A 24 -25.26 38.89 9.06
C ALA A 24 -24.93 37.41 9.39
N ARG A 25 -25.59 36.89 10.42
CA ARG A 25 -25.73 35.45 10.69
C ARG A 25 -26.86 34.91 9.80
N SER A 26 -26.70 33.71 9.23
CA SER A 26 -27.84 32.87 8.88
C SER A 26 -27.50 31.38 9.06
N ASN A 27 -28.26 30.75 9.96
CA ASN A 27 -28.44 29.31 10.07
C ASN A 27 -29.23 28.81 8.87
N HIS A 28 -28.84 27.69 8.26
CA HIS A 28 -29.77 26.85 7.53
C HIS A 28 -29.57 25.38 7.88
N SER A 29 -30.59 24.86 8.57
CA SER A 29 -30.88 23.46 8.82
C SER A 29 -31.32 22.76 7.54
N PHE A 30 -30.74 21.59 7.26
CA PHE A 30 -31.15 20.68 6.19
C PHE A 30 -32.07 19.59 6.77
N THR A 31 -33.24 19.40 6.16
CA THR A 31 -34.16 18.28 6.40
C THR A 31 -34.26 17.46 5.10
N PRO A 32 -34.26 16.11 5.13
CA PRO A 32 -34.29 15.30 3.92
C PRO A 32 -35.74 14.93 3.53
N MET A 33 -36.01 14.87 2.22
CA MET A 33 -37.26 14.33 1.67
C MET A 33 -37.04 12.94 1.06
N SER A 34 -37.92 12.04 1.45
CA SER A 34 -38.09 10.64 1.02
C SER A 34 -38.79 10.53 -0.34
N HIS A 35 -38.36 9.57 -1.17
CA HIS A 35 -39.12 9.13 -2.35
C HIS A 35 -39.44 7.63 -2.26
N THR A 36 -40.72 7.30 -2.42
CA THR A 36 -41.26 5.98 -2.74
C THR A 36 -41.67 5.90 -4.22
N PRO A 37 -41.79 4.69 -4.80
CA PRO A 37 -41.80 4.48 -6.25
C PRO A 37 -43.21 4.44 -6.85
N ASP A 38 -43.29 4.68 -8.15
CA ASP A 38 -44.52 4.52 -8.92
C ASP A 38 -44.36 3.48 -10.03
N THR A 39 -45.38 2.65 -10.18
CA THR A 39 -45.53 1.52 -11.09
C THR A 39 -46.35 1.93 -12.30
N SER A 40 -45.99 1.51 -13.51
CA SER A 40 -47.00 1.23 -14.54
C SER A 40 -46.49 0.27 -15.62
N ALA A 41 -47.36 -0.68 -15.94
CA ALA A 41 -47.20 -1.69 -16.97
C ALA A 41 -47.86 -1.23 -18.28
N SER A 42 -47.34 -1.69 -19.42
CA SER A 42 -48.15 -1.92 -20.63
C SER A 42 -47.48 -2.92 -21.58
N VAL A 43 -48.30 -3.85 -22.05
CA VAL A 43 -48.07 -4.90 -23.06
C VAL A 43 -48.81 -4.41 -24.33
N PRO A 44 -48.39 -4.70 -25.58
CA PRO A 44 -48.93 -5.89 -26.27
C PRO A 44 -48.14 -6.55 -27.42
N LEU A 45 -48.55 -7.81 -27.64
CA LEU A 45 -48.78 -8.53 -28.92
C LEU A 45 -47.66 -9.35 -29.62
N GLN A 46 -47.96 -10.64 -29.70
CA GLN A 46 -47.37 -11.71 -30.52
C GLN A 46 -47.65 -11.56 -32.02
N ALA A 47 -46.74 -12.10 -32.84
CA ALA A 47 -47.07 -12.86 -34.05
C ALA A 47 -45.89 -13.74 -34.49
N ASP A 48 -46.10 -15.05 -34.59
CA ASP A 48 -45.30 -16.01 -35.38
C ASP A 48 -45.99 -16.25 -36.73
N PRO A 49 -45.24 -16.66 -37.78
CA PRO A 49 -45.40 -18.03 -38.26
C PRO A 49 -44.11 -18.73 -38.75
N ALA A 50 -44.14 -20.07 -38.73
CA ALA A 50 -43.13 -21.05 -39.20
C ALA A 50 -43.34 -21.44 -40.70
N PRO A 51 -42.79 -22.55 -41.29
CA PRO A 51 -41.46 -23.22 -41.24
C PRO A 51 -40.88 -23.60 -42.66
N GLY A 52 -39.66 -24.18 -42.71
CA GLY A 52 -39.14 -25.05 -43.80
C GLY A 52 -37.86 -24.54 -44.51
N VAL A 53 -36.92 -25.31 -45.09
CA VAL A 53 -36.68 -26.74 -45.36
C VAL A 53 -35.15 -26.95 -45.65
N SER A 54 -34.62 -28.12 -45.24
CA SER A 54 -33.38 -28.89 -45.54
C SER A 54 -32.13 -28.39 -46.34
N ALA A 55 -30.97 -28.64 -45.71
CA ALA A 55 -29.76 -29.42 -46.12
C ALA A 55 -28.94 -29.11 -47.39
N GLU A 56 -27.61 -28.93 -47.21
CA GLU A 56 -26.54 -29.54 -48.02
C GLU A 56 -25.18 -29.49 -47.29
N SER A 57 -24.30 -30.45 -47.57
CA SER A 57 -23.12 -30.85 -46.77
C SER A 57 -21.79 -30.72 -47.52
N GLY A 58 -20.73 -30.27 -46.81
CA GLY A 58 -19.30 -30.56 -47.09
C GLY A 58 -18.33 -29.40 -46.79
N PRO A 59 -16.99 -29.63 -46.71
CA PRO A 59 -16.23 -30.67 -46.02
C PRO A 59 -15.56 -30.14 -44.72
N ALA A 60 -14.95 -31.04 -43.94
CA ALA A 60 -14.43 -30.80 -42.60
C ALA A 60 -13.30 -29.76 -42.49
N GLU A 61 -13.52 -28.71 -41.68
CA GLU A 61 -12.49 -27.82 -41.14
C GLU A 61 -12.07 -28.27 -39.72
N ALA A 62 -10.77 -28.12 -39.46
CA ALA A 62 -10.13 -28.40 -38.17
C ALA A 62 -10.77 -27.58 -37.03
N PRO A 63 -10.81 -28.09 -35.78
CA PRO A 63 -11.61 -27.46 -34.75
C PRO A 63 -11.03 -26.08 -34.37
N ALA A 64 -11.81 -25.03 -34.66
CA ALA A 64 -11.60 -23.71 -34.12
C ALA A 64 -11.71 -23.78 -32.59
N VAL A 65 -10.65 -23.40 -31.89
CA VAL A 65 -10.66 -23.20 -30.45
C VAL A 65 -11.55 -21.98 -30.18
N ALA A 66 -12.80 -22.23 -29.80
CA ALA A 66 -13.75 -21.19 -29.43
C ALA A 66 -13.28 -20.53 -28.13
N GLY A 67 -12.57 -19.41 -28.26
CA GLY A 67 -12.22 -18.50 -27.17
C GLY A 67 -13.47 -17.81 -26.63
N GLY A 68 -14.21 -18.49 -25.77
CA GLY A 68 -15.35 -17.91 -25.03
C GLY A 68 -14.89 -17.06 -23.85
N GLY A 69 -14.17 -15.96 -24.11
CA GLY A 69 -14.08 -14.85 -23.17
C GLY A 69 -15.26 -13.92 -23.42
N ALA A 70 -16.02 -13.54 -22.38
CA ALA A 70 -17.08 -12.55 -22.54
C ALA A 70 -16.49 -11.27 -23.17
N GLU A 71 -16.94 -10.92 -24.38
CA GLU A 71 -16.58 -9.67 -25.04
C GLU A 71 -16.96 -8.51 -24.12
N ALA A 72 -16.01 -7.59 -23.88
CA ALA A 72 -16.31 -6.36 -23.17
C ALA A 72 -17.45 -5.64 -23.89
N LYS A 73 -18.51 -5.25 -23.17
CA LYS A 73 -19.62 -4.52 -23.77
C LYS A 73 -19.10 -3.20 -24.36
N PRO A 74 -19.36 -2.90 -25.65
CA PRO A 74 -18.97 -1.62 -26.24
C PRO A 74 -19.58 -0.47 -25.44
N ALA A 75 -18.82 0.61 -25.27
CA ALA A 75 -19.35 1.80 -24.65
C ALA A 75 -20.46 2.39 -25.52
N SER A 76 -21.38 3.15 -24.92
CA SER A 76 -22.54 3.73 -25.63
C SER A 76 -22.16 4.68 -26.79
N HIS A 77 -20.89 5.08 -26.86
CA HIS A 77 -20.34 5.95 -27.91
C HIS A 77 -19.48 5.19 -28.95
N ASP A 78 -19.35 3.87 -28.85
CA ASP A 78 -18.54 3.09 -29.78
C ASP A 78 -19.32 2.82 -31.07
N SER A 79 -18.68 3.08 -32.21
CA SER A 79 -19.21 2.73 -33.53
C SER A 79 -18.84 1.28 -33.88
N ALA A 80 -19.73 0.58 -34.58
CA ALA A 80 -19.41 -0.74 -35.12
C ALA A 80 -18.20 -0.65 -36.08
N LEU A 81 -17.26 -1.59 -35.94
CA LEU A 81 -16.06 -1.64 -36.76
C LEU A 81 -16.36 -2.33 -38.10
N PRO A 82 -16.00 -1.74 -39.25
CA PRO A 82 -16.16 -2.41 -40.54
C PRO A 82 -15.30 -3.68 -40.64
N ASP A 83 -15.83 -4.77 -41.22
CA ASP A 83 -15.10 -6.04 -41.37
C ASP A 83 -13.77 -5.87 -42.13
N ALA A 84 -13.73 -4.99 -43.13
CA ALA A 84 -12.51 -4.68 -43.87
C ALA A 84 -11.41 -4.09 -42.99
N LEU A 85 -11.78 -3.28 -41.98
CA LEU A 85 -10.82 -2.75 -41.00
C LEU A 85 -10.35 -3.88 -40.08
N VAL A 86 -11.26 -4.75 -39.63
CA VAL A 86 -10.88 -5.89 -38.77
C VAL A 86 -9.89 -6.80 -39.49
N ALA A 87 -10.17 -7.18 -40.74
CA ALA A 87 -9.25 -7.99 -41.55
C ALA A 87 -7.89 -7.29 -41.71
N PHE A 88 -7.88 -6.01 -42.05
CA PHE A 88 -6.65 -5.21 -42.19
C PHE A 88 -5.81 -5.18 -40.91
N MET A 89 -6.45 -5.05 -39.74
CA MET A 89 -5.79 -4.97 -38.44
C MET A 89 -5.16 -6.31 -38.00
N LEU A 90 -5.55 -7.45 -38.57
CA LEU A 90 -5.06 -8.78 -38.19
C LEU A 90 -3.92 -9.30 -39.08
N GLU A 91 -3.62 -8.61 -40.17
CA GLU A 91 -2.63 -9.06 -41.16
C GLU A 91 -1.24 -8.42 -40.97
N ARG A 92 -0.21 -9.10 -41.48
CA ARG A 92 1.17 -8.58 -41.63
C ARG A 92 1.90 -8.17 -40.34
N TRP A 93 1.49 -8.69 -39.19
CA TRP A 93 2.32 -8.64 -37.98
C TRP A 93 3.52 -9.58 -38.11
N ALA A 94 4.69 -9.11 -37.67
CA ALA A 94 5.85 -10.00 -37.51
C ALA A 94 5.50 -11.12 -36.52
N PRO A 95 5.99 -12.36 -36.72
CA PRO A 95 5.73 -13.45 -35.79
C PRO A 95 6.27 -13.09 -34.40
N VAL A 96 5.47 -13.33 -33.36
CA VAL A 96 5.89 -13.18 -31.97
C VAL A 96 6.93 -14.24 -31.66
N SER A 97 7.94 -13.89 -30.87
CA SER A 97 8.92 -14.88 -30.41
C SER A 97 8.23 -16.04 -29.70
N ARG A 98 8.69 -17.26 -29.97
CA ARG A 98 8.25 -18.48 -29.28
C ARG A 98 9.13 -18.82 -28.07
N ASP A 99 10.14 -18.00 -27.81
CA ASP A 99 11.03 -18.21 -26.67
C ASP A 99 10.25 -18.02 -25.37
N LEU A 100 10.30 -19.04 -24.52
CA LEU A 100 9.70 -18.95 -23.20
C LEU A 100 10.50 -17.98 -22.35
N PRO A 101 9.84 -17.14 -21.53
CA PRO A 101 10.54 -16.26 -20.61
C PRO A 101 11.32 -17.09 -19.59
N GLN A 102 12.44 -16.54 -19.13
CA GLN A 102 13.15 -17.12 -18.00
C GLN A 102 12.26 -17.12 -16.75
N PRO A 103 12.40 -18.11 -15.86
CA PRO A 103 11.75 -18.07 -14.55
C PRO A 103 12.01 -16.76 -13.81
N ILE A 104 11.08 -16.32 -12.98
CA ILE A 104 11.30 -15.17 -12.08
C ILE A 104 12.53 -15.41 -11.21
N ALA A 105 13.20 -14.31 -10.85
CA ALA A 105 14.24 -14.38 -9.84
C ALA A 105 13.66 -15.02 -8.57
N HIS A 106 14.42 -15.92 -7.96
CA HIS A 106 14.04 -16.63 -6.74
C HIS A 106 12.76 -17.49 -6.86
N ALA A 107 12.44 -18.00 -8.06
CA ALA A 107 11.30 -18.89 -8.28
C ALA A 107 11.20 -20.05 -7.28
N GLU A 108 12.35 -20.57 -6.82
CA GLU A 108 12.46 -21.63 -5.82
C GLU A 108 11.91 -21.23 -4.44
N VAL A 109 12.00 -19.95 -4.07
CA VAL A 109 11.49 -19.40 -2.80
C VAL A 109 9.96 -19.37 -2.83
N TYR A 110 9.36 -18.85 -3.91
CA TYR A 110 7.91 -18.87 -4.10
C TYR A 110 7.34 -20.30 -4.09
N ALA A 111 8.03 -21.23 -4.77
CA ALA A 111 7.67 -22.65 -4.74
C ALA A 111 7.82 -23.25 -3.32
N ALA A 112 8.82 -22.86 -2.54
CA ALA A 112 8.98 -23.31 -1.16
C ALA A 112 7.84 -22.82 -0.25
N ARG A 113 7.38 -21.57 -0.42
CA ARG A 113 6.22 -21.01 0.29
C ARG A 113 4.95 -21.77 -0.03
N ARG A 114 4.67 -22.06 -1.31
CA ARG A 114 3.55 -22.92 -1.72
C ARG A 114 3.65 -24.32 -1.10
N ARG A 115 4.83 -24.96 -1.11
CA ARG A 115 5.04 -26.25 -0.43
C ARG A 115 4.81 -26.17 1.09
N ALA A 116 5.16 -25.07 1.75
CA ALA A 116 4.90 -24.89 3.17
C ALA A 116 3.40 -24.74 3.47
N LEU A 117 2.67 -23.96 2.67
CA LEU A 117 1.21 -23.83 2.77
C LEU A 117 0.51 -25.17 2.52
N SER A 118 0.96 -25.90 1.49
CA SER A 118 0.48 -27.23 1.11
C SER A 118 0.50 -28.23 2.27
N LYS A 119 1.53 -28.18 3.14
CA LYS A 119 1.64 -29.04 4.33
C LYS A 119 0.62 -28.70 5.42
N GLN A 120 0.14 -27.46 5.49
CA GLN A 120 -0.81 -27.03 6.53
C GLN A 120 -2.25 -27.47 6.22
N PHE A 121 -2.60 -27.59 4.93
CA PHE A 121 -3.95 -27.91 4.48
C PHE A 121 -3.95 -29.11 3.53
N PRO A 122 -3.50 -30.30 3.97
CA PRO A 122 -3.46 -31.47 3.10
C PRO A 122 -4.87 -31.85 2.63
N ALA A 123 -4.97 -32.30 1.38
CA ALA A 123 -6.22 -32.78 0.75
C ALA A 123 -7.34 -31.71 0.59
N GLU A 124 -7.05 -30.43 0.78
CA GLU A 124 -8.01 -29.33 0.54
C GLU A 124 -7.57 -28.46 -0.65
N THR A 125 -8.48 -28.11 -1.56
CA THR A 125 -8.14 -27.15 -2.64
C THR A 125 -8.02 -25.74 -2.07
N LEU A 126 -6.90 -25.06 -2.31
CA LEU A 126 -6.70 -23.67 -1.90
C LEU A 126 -6.83 -22.74 -3.10
N VAL A 127 -7.60 -21.66 -2.97
CA VAL A 127 -7.85 -20.68 -4.05
C VAL A 127 -7.41 -19.29 -3.58
N ILE A 128 -6.40 -18.73 -4.24
CA ILE A 128 -5.76 -17.47 -3.90
C ILE A 128 -5.83 -16.54 -5.13
N PRO A 129 -6.77 -15.58 -5.17
CA PRO A 129 -6.86 -14.62 -6.28
C PRO A 129 -5.90 -13.43 -6.11
N THR A 130 -5.42 -12.87 -7.23
CA THR A 130 -4.57 -11.66 -7.25
C THR A 130 -5.37 -10.37 -7.05
N GLY A 131 -6.62 -10.33 -7.52
CA GLY A 131 -7.47 -9.14 -7.55
C GLY A 131 -7.53 -8.46 -8.91
N HIS A 132 -8.12 -7.27 -8.96
CA HIS A 132 -8.29 -6.46 -10.17
C HIS A 132 -8.02 -4.99 -9.85
N GLU A 133 -7.76 -4.20 -10.89
CA GLU A 133 -7.61 -2.74 -10.81
C GLU A 133 -8.81 -2.08 -10.11
N LYS A 134 -8.53 -1.00 -9.36
CA LYS A 134 -9.57 -0.22 -8.69
C LYS A 134 -9.85 1.04 -9.49
N VAL A 135 -11.13 1.33 -9.72
CA VAL A 135 -11.57 2.54 -10.42
C VAL A 135 -11.17 3.78 -9.61
N ARG A 136 -10.52 4.73 -10.27
CA ARG A 136 -10.22 6.08 -9.75
C ARG A 136 -11.36 7.04 -10.05
N ALA A 137 -11.70 7.18 -11.33
CA ALA A 137 -12.80 8.00 -11.80
C ALA A 137 -13.23 7.53 -13.19
N ASN A 138 -14.51 7.17 -13.34
CA ASN A 138 -15.08 6.66 -14.59
C ASN A 138 -14.28 5.46 -15.15
N ASP A 139 -13.68 5.61 -16.34
CA ASP A 139 -12.88 4.61 -17.05
C ASP A 139 -11.38 4.61 -16.67
N THR A 140 -10.99 5.48 -15.74
CA THR A 140 -9.61 5.56 -15.25
C THR A 140 -9.43 4.75 -13.97
N HIS A 141 -8.34 4.00 -13.90
CA HIS A 141 -8.01 3.14 -12.77
C HIS A 141 -6.79 3.67 -12.00
N TYR A 142 -6.70 3.31 -10.72
CA TYR A 142 -5.44 3.41 -9.99
C TYR A 142 -4.44 2.39 -10.56
N ARG A 143 -3.14 2.64 -10.35
CA ARG A 143 -2.10 1.64 -10.65
C ARG A 143 -2.43 0.34 -9.92
N PHE A 144 -2.36 -0.77 -10.64
CA PHE A 144 -2.59 -2.09 -10.05
C PHE A 144 -1.49 -2.44 -9.05
N ARG A 145 -1.89 -2.97 -7.89
CA ARG A 145 -1.03 -3.65 -6.93
C ARG A 145 -1.72 -4.97 -6.56
N PRO A 146 -1.09 -6.13 -6.74
CA PRO A 146 -1.72 -7.41 -6.46
C PRO A 146 -1.95 -7.60 -4.97
N GLY A 147 -2.85 -8.53 -4.63
CA GLY A 147 -3.01 -9.01 -3.26
C GLY A 147 -1.71 -9.62 -2.74
N SER A 148 -1.29 -9.18 -1.55
CA SER A 148 0.03 -9.49 -0.99
C SER A 148 0.26 -10.99 -0.80
N ASP A 149 -0.77 -11.76 -0.43
CA ASP A 149 -0.64 -13.22 -0.28
C ASP A 149 -0.51 -13.96 -1.63
N PHE A 150 -1.19 -13.48 -2.67
CA PHE A 150 -1.00 -14.03 -4.02
C PHE A 150 0.42 -13.77 -4.51
N PHE A 151 0.90 -12.54 -4.35
CA PHE A 151 2.27 -12.18 -4.71
C PHE A 151 3.28 -12.99 -3.89
N TYR A 152 3.09 -13.11 -2.58
CA TYR A 152 3.96 -13.88 -1.68
C TYR A 152 4.17 -15.33 -2.15
N LEU A 153 3.15 -15.95 -2.74
CA LEU A 153 3.18 -17.32 -3.25
C LEU A 153 3.66 -17.47 -4.70
N THR A 154 3.65 -16.40 -5.50
CA THR A 154 3.83 -16.52 -6.97
C THR A 154 4.87 -15.58 -7.56
N GLY A 155 5.16 -14.44 -6.93
CA GLY A 155 5.91 -13.33 -7.53
C GLY A 155 5.21 -12.68 -8.73
N ASN A 156 3.93 -12.99 -8.96
CA ASN A 156 3.17 -12.51 -10.09
C ASN A 156 2.47 -11.17 -9.76
N LEU A 157 2.63 -10.20 -10.66
CA LEU A 157 2.10 -8.84 -10.58
C LEU A 157 0.91 -8.60 -11.54
N GLU A 158 0.55 -9.57 -12.37
CA GLU A 158 -0.56 -9.43 -13.32
C GLU A 158 -1.92 -9.43 -12.60
N PRO A 159 -2.89 -8.60 -13.05
CA PRO A 159 -4.25 -8.63 -12.54
C PRO A 159 -5.01 -9.87 -13.02
N ASP A 160 -6.17 -10.13 -12.41
CA ASP A 160 -7.13 -11.18 -12.78
C ASP A 160 -6.60 -12.62 -12.80
N CYS A 161 -5.45 -12.86 -12.18
CA CYS A 161 -4.90 -14.18 -11.96
C CYS A 161 -5.49 -14.88 -10.73
N VAL A 162 -5.52 -16.22 -10.76
CA VAL A 162 -5.90 -17.06 -9.60
C VAL A 162 -4.95 -18.22 -9.47
N LEU A 163 -4.25 -18.30 -8.34
CA LEU A 163 -3.49 -19.49 -7.96
C LEU A 163 -4.46 -20.49 -7.31
N VAL A 164 -4.53 -21.68 -7.86
CA VAL A 164 -5.22 -22.82 -7.28
C VAL A 164 -4.21 -23.89 -6.92
N MET A 165 -4.16 -24.25 -5.65
CA MET A 165 -3.39 -25.40 -5.18
C MET A 165 -4.35 -26.58 -5.05
N ALA A 166 -4.30 -27.50 -6.01
CA ALA A 166 -5.22 -28.65 -6.07
C ALA A 166 -4.55 -29.88 -5.44
N PRO A 167 -5.20 -30.61 -4.53
CA PRO A 167 -4.60 -31.78 -3.91
C PRO A 167 -4.31 -32.88 -4.95
N GLN A 168 -3.18 -33.56 -4.80
CA GLN A 168 -2.74 -34.61 -5.73
C GLN A 168 -2.65 -35.97 -5.04
N GLU A 169 -2.77 -37.04 -5.84
CA GLU A 169 -2.54 -38.41 -5.38
C GLU A 169 -1.07 -38.55 -4.94
N GLY A 170 -0.84 -39.22 -3.81
CA GLY A 170 0.49 -39.28 -3.18
C GLY A 170 0.83 -38.10 -2.26
N GLY A 171 -0.05 -37.10 -2.15
CA GLY A 171 0.06 -36.00 -1.19
C GLY A 171 0.66 -34.71 -1.75
N GLY A 172 0.45 -33.60 -1.01
CA GLY A 172 0.79 -32.26 -1.47
C GLY A 172 -0.25 -31.69 -2.44
N HIS A 173 0.17 -30.67 -3.19
CA HIS A 173 -0.69 -29.97 -4.15
C HIS A 173 0.01 -29.83 -5.49
N ARG A 174 -0.77 -29.84 -6.57
CA ARG A 174 -0.43 -29.35 -7.88
C ARG A 174 -0.77 -27.85 -7.95
N ASP A 175 0.20 -27.03 -8.31
CA ASP A 175 0.04 -25.59 -8.46
C ASP A 175 -0.51 -25.26 -9.85
N ILE A 176 -1.74 -24.75 -9.92
CA ILE A 176 -2.43 -24.36 -11.15
C ILE A 176 -2.63 -22.85 -11.16
N LEU A 177 -2.05 -22.14 -12.12
CA LEU A 177 -2.24 -20.70 -12.28
C LEU A 177 -3.24 -20.41 -13.40
N PHE A 178 -4.33 -19.74 -13.09
CA PHE A 178 -5.24 -19.19 -14.10
C PHE A 178 -4.80 -17.77 -14.43
N VAL A 179 -4.59 -17.47 -15.71
CA VAL A 179 -4.18 -16.15 -16.21
C VAL A 179 -5.03 -15.75 -17.42
N GLU A 180 -5.13 -14.46 -17.71
CA GLU A 180 -5.76 -14.04 -18.96
C GLU A 180 -4.95 -14.59 -20.17
N PRO A 181 -5.59 -15.26 -21.13
CA PRO A 181 -4.91 -15.70 -22.34
C PRO A 181 -4.35 -14.51 -23.12
N ASN A 182 -3.24 -14.73 -23.81
CA ASN A 182 -2.77 -13.81 -24.85
C ASN A 182 -2.92 -14.51 -26.21
N PRO A 183 -4.02 -14.27 -26.96
CA PRO A 183 -4.23 -14.87 -28.28
C PRO A 183 -3.33 -14.22 -29.36
N GLY A 184 -2.56 -13.19 -29.00
CA GLY A 184 -1.66 -12.47 -29.89
C GLY A 184 -2.41 -11.56 -30.87
N ARG A 185 -1.70 -11.13 -31.92
CA ARG A 185 -2.18 -10.13 -32.88
C ARG A 185 -3.04 -10.70 -34.02
N SER A 186 -3.25 -12.02 -34.02
CA SER A 186 -4.13 -12.72 -34.96
C SER A 186 -5.58 -12.81 -34.48
N ASP A 187 -5.88 -12.31 -33.29
CA ASP A 187 -7.23 -12.26 -32.73
C ASP A 187 -7.72 -10.80 -32.63
N LYS A 188 -8.99 -10.54 -33.00
CA LYS A 188 -9.56 -9.18 -33.01
C LYS A 188 -9.53 -8.51 -31.64
N THR A 189 -9.59 -9.29 -30.55
CA THR A 189 -9.52 -8.78 -29.17
C THR A 189 -8.24 -8.00 -28.89
N PHE A 190 -7.17 -8.23 -29.67
CA PHE A 190 -5.95 -7.42 -29.69
C PHE A 190 -6.23 -5.91 -29.68
N PHE A 191 -7.23 -5.46 -30.45
CA PHE A 191 -7.59 -4.05 -30.60
C PHE A 191 -9.07 -3.75 -30.36
N THR A 192 -9.95 -4.75 -30.21
CA THR A 192 -11.37 -4.51 -29.89
C THR A 192 -11.67 -4.55 -28.39
N ASP A 193 -10.83 -5.20 -27.58
CA ASP A 193 -11.03 -5.26 -26.14
C ASP A 193 -10.19 -4.18 -25.44
N ARG A 194 -10.86 -3.16 -24.89
CA ARG A 194 -10.20 -2.04 -24.19
C ARG A 194 -9.63 -2.43 -22.83
N ALA A 195 -10.15 -3.49 -22.21
CA ALA A 195 -9.71 -3.93 -20.89
C ALA A 195 -8.50 -4.87 -21.00
N LYS A 196 -8.39 -5.62 -22.10
CA LYS A 196 -7.43 -6.73 -22.21
C LYS A 196 -6.54 -6.71 -23.44
N GLY A 197 -6.98 -6.05 -24.52
CA GLY A 197 -6.29 -6.06 -25.80
C GLY A 197 -4.91 -5.42 -25.70
N GLU A 198 -3.87 -6.10 -26.21
CA GLU A 198 -2.48 -5.64 -26.12
C GLU A 198 -2.27 -4.25 -26.75
N LEU A 199 -3.07 -3.87 -27.76
CA LEU A 199 -3.00 -2.53 -28.34
C LEU A 199 -3.41 -1.43 -27.33
N TRP A 200 -4.35 -1.73 -26.43
CA TRP A 200 -4.90 -0.77 -25.46
C TRP A 200 -4.12 -0.74 -24.16
N VAL A 201 -3.81 -1.92 -23.60
CA VAL A 201 -3.28 -2.06 -22.23
C VAL A 201 -1.87 -2.64 -22.17
N GLY A 202 -1.27 -2.92 -23.33
CA GLY A 202 0.07 -3.49 -23.44
C GLY A 202 0.09 -5.03 -23.40
N PRO A 203 1.25 -5.63 -23.69
CA PRO A 203 1.38 -7.08 -23.83
C PRO A 203 1.20 -7.80 -22.49
N ARG A 204 0.58 -8.98 -22.54
CA ARG A 204 0.47 -9.93 -21.43
C ARG A 204 1.26 -11.18 -21.75
N LEU A 205 1.70 -11.93 -20.73
CA LEU A 205 2.45 -13.16 -20.99
C LEU A 205 1.56 -14.21 -21.68
N GLY A 206 0.35 -14.44 -21.17
CA GLY A 206 -0.51 -15.54 -21.61
C GLY A 206 -0.09 -16.89 -21.00
N VAL A 207 -0.83 -17.95 -21.32
CA VAL A 207 -0.80 -19.22 -20.56
C VAL A 207 0.59 -19.89 -20.54
N GLU A 208 1.20 -20.14 -21.70
CA GLU A 208 2.48 -20.86 -21.80
C GLU A 208 3.62 -20.05 -21.19
N GLN A 209 3.68 -18.75 -21.47
CA GLN A 209 4.71 -17.86 -20.94
C GLN A 209 4.57 -17.68 -19.43
N SER A 210 3.35 -17.54 -18.89
CA SER A 210 3.12 -17.44 -17.44
C SER A 210 3.49 -18.74 -16.72
N ARG A 211 3.25 -19.92 -17.33
CA ARG A 211 3.72 -21.20 -16.78
C ARG A 211 5.24 -21.21 -16.61
N ALA A 212 5.97 -20.86 -17.66
CA ALA A 212 7.43 -20.84 -17.64
C ALA A 212 7.98 -19.77 -16.68
N ARG A 213 7.36 -18.59 -16.66
CA ARG A 213 7.80 -17.45 -15.84
C ARG A 213 7.63 -17.71 -14.34
N PHE A 214 6.49 -18.22 -13.90
CA PHE A 214 6.15 -18.36 -12.48
C PHE A 214 6.41 -19.75 -11.90
N GLY A 215 6.90 -20.69 -12.71
CA GLY A 215 7.32 -22.01 -12.26
C GLY A 215 6.21 -22.78 -11.55
N VAL A 216 5.01 -22.77 -12.13
CA VAL A 216 3.84 -23.54 -11.66
C VAL A 216 3.72 -24.84 -12.45
N ASP A 217 3.10 -25.86 -11.85
CA ASP A 217 2.96 -27.18 -12.48
C ASP A 217 2.09 -27.10 -13.74
N GLU A 218 1.03 -26.30 -13.67
CA GLU A 218 0.03 -26.12 -14.70
C GLU A 218 -0.39 -24.65 -14.80
N CYS A 219 -0.66 -24.17 -16.01
CA CYS A 219 -1.24 -22.85 -16.26
C CYS A 219 -2.44 -23.02 -17.18
N ARG A 220 -3.51 -22.26 -16.95
CA ARG A 220 -4.78 -22.34 -17.70
C ARG A 220 -5.30 -20.95 -18.05
N GLY A 221 -6.18 -20.89 -19.04
CA GLY A 221 -6.87 -19.64 -19.37
C GLY A 221 -7.90 -19.28 -18.30
N LEU A 222 -7.97 -18.00 -17.94
CA LEU A 222 -8.96 -17.48 -16.99
C LEU A 222 -10.43 -17.78 -17.37
N PRO A 223 -10.83 -17.88 -18.65
CA PRO A 223 -12.18 -18.34 -19.01
C PRO A 223 -12.54 -19.73 -18.49
N GLU A 224 -11.55 -20.59 -18.23
CA GLU A 224 -11.77 -21.95 -17.70
C GLU A 224 -12.04 -21.98 -16.18
N LEU A 225 -11.79 -20.87 -15.47
CA LEU A 225 -11.82 -20.80 -14.02
C LEU A 225 -13.21 -21.16 -13.44
N ASP A 226 -14.28 -20.62 -14.01
CA ASP A 226 -15.64 -20.77 -13.48
C ASP A 226 -16.07 -22.25 -13.55
N ALA A 227 -15.80 -22.91 -14.68
CA ALA A 227 -16.06 -24.33 -14.85
C ALA A 227 -15.20 -25.18 -13.90
N PHE A 228 -13.92 -24.82 -13.74
CA PHE A 228 -13.02 -25.52 -12.83
C PHE A 228 -13.49 -25.42 -11.37
N LEU A 229 -13.77 -24.21 -10.87
CA LEU A 229 -14.20 -23.99 -9.49
C LEU A 229 -15.61 -24.54 -9.24
N GLY A 230 -16.53 -24.43 -10.21
CA GLY A 230 -17.87 -25.03 -10.13
C GLY A 230 -17.82 -26.55 -9.93
N GLY A 231 -16.80 -27.21 -10.49
CA GLY A 231 -16.52 -28.64 -10.27
C GLY A 231 -16.21 -29.02 -8.82
N LEU A 232 -15.84 -28.08 -7.94
CA LEU A 232 -15.56 -28.33 -6.52
C LEU A 232 -16.83 -28.47 -5.68
N VAL A 233 -17.95 -27.91 -6.14
CA VAL A 233 -19.23 -27.80 -5.40
C VAL A 233 -20.28 -28.82 -5.90
N GLY A 234 -19.91 -29.69 -6.85
CA GLY A 234 -20.80 -30.71 -7.41
C GLY A 234 -21.15 -31.87 -6.47
N ALA A 235 -21.58 -33.01 -7.06
CA ALA A 235 -22.10 -34.17 -6.33
C ALA A 235 -21.16 -34.79 -5.26
N VAL A 236 -19.85 -34.55 -5.37
CA VAL A 236 -18.86 -34.85 -4.34
C VAL A 236 -18.17 -33.54 -3.97
N THR A 237 -18.60 -32.92 -2.86
CA THR A 237 -17.97 -31.70 -2.36
C THR A 237 -16.53 -31.99 -1.97
N ARG A 238 -15.58 -31.38 -2.68
CA ARG A 238 -14.18 -31.44 -2.31
C ARG A 238 -13.89 -30.33 -1.28
N PRO A 239 -13.23 -30.63 -0.16
CA PRO A 239 -12.80 -29.61 0.78
C PRO A 239 -12.02 -28.52 0.06
N HIS A 240 -12.40 -27.27 0.26
CA HIS A 240 -11.73 -26.13 -0.34
C HIS A 240 -11.71 -24.94 0.62
N ARG A 241 -10.75 -24.04 0.40
CA ARG A 241 -10.61 -22.76 1.10
C ARG A 241 -10.29 -21.69 0.08
N VAL A 242 -10.90 -20.52 0.27
CA VAL A 242 -10.71 -19.39 -0.62
C VAL A 242 -10.20 -18.20 0.18
N LEU A 243 -9.15 -17.54 -0.30
CA LEU A 243 -8.73 -16.26 0.24
C LEU A 243 -9.72 -15.19 -0.23
N ARG A 244 -10.61 -14.77 0.69
CA ARG A 244 -11.73 -13.87 0.39
C ARG A 244 -11.34 -12.39 0.44
N GLY A 245 -12.10 -11.55 -0.25
CA GLY A 245 -12.00 -10.09 -0.19
C GLY A 245 -11.10 -9.47 -1.27
N THR A 246 -10.33 -10.29 -1.99
CA THR A 246 -9.42 -9.82 -3.04
C THR A 246 -10.07 -9.83 -4.43
N SER A 247 -10.96 -10.79 -4.71
CA SER A 247 -11.69 -10.89 -5.99
C SER A 247 -13.16 -11.18 -5.77
N GLU A 248 -14.04 -10.25 -6.13
CA GLU A 248 -15.49 -10.45 -6.05
C GLU A 248 -15.99 -11.61 -6.91
N ARG A 249 -15.35 -11.85 -8.07
CA ARG A 249 -15.70 -12.96 -8.96
C ARG A 249 -15.48 -14.29 -8.25
N VAL A 250 -14.27 -14.51 -7.73
CA VAL A 250 -13.93 -15.74 -6.99
C VAL A 250 -14.76 -15.87 -5.71
N ASP A 251 -15.02 -14.75 -5.03
CA ASP A 251 -15.84 -14.72 -3.82
C ASP A 251 -17.28 -15.22 -4.05
N LYS A 252 -17.84 -14.95 -5.23
CA LYS A 252 -19.20 -15.35 -5.61
C LYS A 252 -19.28 -16.77 -6.19
N LEU A 253 -18.18 -17.30 -6.75
CA LEU A 253 -18.16 -18.61 -7.42
C LEU A 253 -18.20 -19.80 -6.45
N LEU A 254 -17.73 -19.62 -5.21
CA LEU A 254 -17.65 -20.69 -4.21
C LEU A 254 -18.36 -20.30 -2.91
N PRO A 255 -19.11 -21.23 -2.27
CA PRO A 255 -19.82 -20.95 -1.02
C PRO A 255 -18.83 -20.56 0.09
N ARG A 256 -19.25 -19.63 0.96
CA ARG A 256 -18.41 -19.17 2.07
C ARG A 256 -18.36 -20.22 3.17
N HIS A 257 -17.17 -20.44 3.71
CA HIS A 257 -16.95 -21.35 4.83
C HIS A 257 -16.12 -20.68 5.93
N ASP A 258 -16.36 -21.02 7.20
CA ASP A 258 -15.56 -20.51 8.33
C ASP A 258 -14.06 -20.86 8.18
N ARG A 259 -13.80 -21.94 7.45
CA ARG A 259 -12.47 -22.42 7.07
C ARG A 259 -11.69 -21.45 6.16
N ASP A 260 -12.36 -20.58 5.42
CA ASP A 260 -11.70 -19.56 4.59
C ASP A 260 -10.82 -18.62 5.43
N LYS A 261 -11.27 -18.30 6.66
CA LYS A 261 -10.52 -17.45 7.60
C LYS A 261 -9.17 -18.06 7.98
N GLN A 262 -9.12 -19.38 8.14
CA GLN A 262 -7.89 -20.08 8.52
C GLN A 262 -6.82 -20.03 7.43
N LEU A 263 -7.22 -19.91 6.15
CA LEU A 263 -6.28 -19.74 5.04
C LEU A 263 -5.58 -18.38 5.14
N GLY A 264 -6.34 -17.29 5.36
CA GLY A 264 -5.78 -15.95 5.55
C GLY A 264 -4.92 -15.83 6.82
N GLU A 265 -5.36 -16.46 7.93
CA GLU A 265 -4.56 -16.57 9.17
C GLU A 265 -3.22 -17.28 8.91
N ALA A 266 -3.22 -18.42 8.21
CA ALA A 266 -2.01 -19.17 7.89
C ALA A 266 -1.05 -18.40 6.99
N LEU A 267 -1.56 -17.71 5.97
CA LEU A 267 -0.75 -16.89 5.06
C LEU A 267 -0.11 -15.70 5.79
N SER A 268 -0.88 -14.99 6.61
CA SER A 268 -0.33 -13.92 7.47
C SER A 268 0.71 -14.46 8.44
N GLU A 269 0.51 -15.64 9.04
CA GLU A 269 1.47 -16.22 9.97
C GLU A 269 2.75 -16.72 9.29
N MET A 270 2.68 -17.18 8.04
CA MET A 270 3.87 -17.51 7.24
C MET A 270 4.73 -16.26 6.98
N ARG A 271 4.10 -15.11 6.75
CA ARG A 271 4.77 -13.81 6.51
C ARG A 271 5.34 -13.16 7.77
N LEU A 272 5.03 -13.67 8.97
CA LEU A 272 5.59 -13.13 10.22
C LEU A 272 7.11 -13.27 10.26
N LEU A 273 7.65 -14.38 9.72
CA LEU A 273 9.08 -14.69 9.75
C LEU A 273 9.66 -14.48 8.35
N LYS A 274 10.43 -13.40 8.20
CA LYS A 274 11.02 -13.01 6.93
C LYS A 274 12.18 -13.94 6.61
N ASP A 275 12.18 -14.49 5.39
CA ASP A 275 13.33 -15.18 4.84
C ASP A 275 14.43 -14.20 4.39
N ALA A 276 15.58 -14.73 3.95
CA ALA A 276 16.74 -13.93 3.57
C ALA A 276 16.48 -13.01 2.36
N LEU A 277 15.60 -13.41 1.43
CA LEU A 277 15.20 -12.57 0.30
C LEU A 277 14.34 -11.41 0.80
N GLU A 278 13.36 -11.68 1.66
CA GLU A 278 12.49 -10.64 2.23
C GLU A 278 13.30 -9.59 3.01
N ILE A 279 14.29 -10.03 3.80
CA ILE A 279 15.19 -9.12 4.53
C ILE A 279 16.02 -8.26 3.57
N ALA A 280 16.53 -8.84 2.47
CA ALA A 280 17.30 -8.11 1.49
C ALA A 280 16.46 -7.05 0.75
N GLU A 281 15.21 -7.36 0.42
CA GLU A 281 14.27 -6.41 -0.16
C GLU A 281 13.97 -5.26 0.83
N LEU A 282 13.76 -5.58 2.12
CA LEU A 282 13.58 -4.57 3.18
C LEU A 282 14.80 -3.65 3.33
N ASP A 283 16.01 -4.20 3.37
CA ASP A 283 17.25 -3.40 3.39
C ASP A 283 17.34 -2.45 2.17
N ALA A 284 16.96 -2.93 0.99
CA ALA A 284 17.00 -2.13 -0.24
C ALA A 284 16.00 -0.97 -0.22
N VAL A 285 14.76 -1.21 0.25
CA VAL A 285 13.74 -0.14 0.34
C VAL A 285 14.03 0.85 1.45
N VAL A 286 14.61 0.43 2.58
CA VAL A 286 15.10 1.36 3.62
C VAL A 286 16.19 2.28 3.06
N ALA A 287 17.13 1.75 2.28
CA ALA A 287 18.15 2.56 1.63
C ALA A 287 17.56 3.55 0.60
N SER A 288 16.50 3.16 -0.11
CA SER A 288 15.75 4.05 -1.01
C SER A 288 15.01 5.14 -0.25
N THR A 289 14.32 4.78 0.84
CA THR A 289 13.64 5.69 1.75
C THR A 289 14.60 6.74 2.31
N LYS A 290 15.80 6.33 2.74
CA LYS A 290 16.87 7.28 3.13
C LYS A 290 17.12 8.34 2.07
N ARG A 291 17.33 7.93 0.81
CA ARG A 291 17.55 8.88 -0.30
C ARG A 291 16.35 9.79 -0.51
N GLY A 292 15.13 9.29 -0.30
CA GLY A 292 13.90 10.09 -0.35
C GLY A 292 13.86 11.18 0.73
N PHE A 293 14.23 10.83 1.98
CA PHE A 293 14.40 11.83 3.04
C PHE A 293 15.48 12.86 2.69
N GLU A 294 16.61 12.42 2.13
CA GLU A 294 17.68 13.33 1.72
C GLU A 294 17.23 14.30 0.62
N ASP A 295 16.41 13.85 -0.34
CA ASP A 295 15.86 14.71 -1.39
C ASP A 295 14.94 15.78 -0.82
N VAL A 296 14.05 15.38 0.09
CA VAL A 296 13.18 16.33 0.82
C VAL A 296 14.04 17.34 1.54
N ILE A 297 15.03 16.89 2.33
CA ILE A 297 15.90 17.77 3.10
C ILE A 297 16.60 18.77 2.20
N ARG A 298 17.19 18.33 1.07
CA ARG A 298 17.85 19.23 0.10
C ARG A 298 16.91 20.33 -0.42
N ALA A 299 15.61 20.05 -0.53
CA ALA A 299 14.61 21.00 -1.02
C ALA A 299 14.04 21.93 0.06
N LEU A 300 14.12 21.58 1.35
CA LEU A 300 13.50 22.34 2.45
C LEU A 300 13.83 23.85 2.46
N PRO A 301 15.07 24.32 2.18
CA PRO A 301 15.37 25.76 2.20
C PRO A 301 14.54 26.60 1.22
N GLY A 302 14.08 26.00 0.12
CA GLY A 302 13.21 26.62 -0.88
C GLY A 302 11.77 26.09 -0.87
N GLY A 303 11.46 25.14 0.01
CA GLY A 303 10.17 24.47 0.08
C GLY A 303 9.07 25.42 0.57
N ARG A 304 7.87 25.28 0.01
CA ARG A 304 6.73 26.15 0.24
C ARG A 304 5.59 25.45 0.95
N SER A 305 5.39 24.16 0.67
CA SER A 305 4.26 23.40 1.20
C SER A 305 4.57 21.93 1.45
N GLU A 306 3.72 21.32 2.26
CA GLU A 306 3.71 19.88 2.51
C GLU A 306 3.50 19.05 1.23
N ARG A 307 2.72 19.55 0.25
CA ARG A 307 2.55 18.89 -1.07
C ARG A 307 3.86 18.77 -1.84
N GLU A 308 4.75 19.75 -1.72
CA GLU A 308 6.06 19.67 -2.37
C GLU A 308 6.92 18.60 -1.70
N VAL A 309 6.89 18.51 -0.38
CA VAL A 309 7.57 17.45 0.39
C VAL A 309 7.06 16.08 -0.04
N GLU A 310 5.74 15.87 -0.06
CA GLU A 310 5.11 14.65 -0.55
C GLU A 310 5.55 14.33 -1.98
N GLY A 311 5.45 15.29 -2.90
CA GLY A 311 5.79 15.08 -4.31
C GLY A 311 7.27 14.70 -4.52
N ILE A 312 8.18 15.29 -3.76
CA ILE A 312 9.62 14.98 -3.82
C ILE A 312 9.90 13.57 -3.33
N PHE A 313 9.34 13.18 -2.18
CA PHE A 313 9.52 11.82 -1.69
C PHE A 313 8.89 10.80 -2.65
N ASN A 314 7.66 11.06 -3.11
CA ASN A 314 6.94 10.15 -4.01
C ASN A 314 7.66 9.99 -5.37
N LEU A 315 8.38 11.03 -5.84
CA LEU A 315 9.24 10.90 -7.02
C LEU A 315 10.34 9.85 -6.79
N ARG A 316 11.05 9.90 -5.65
CA ARG A 316 12.06 8.89 -5.30
C ARG A 316 11.43 7.50 -5.27
N ALA A 317 10.32 7.36 -4.55
CA ALA A 317 9.60 6.10 -4.41
C ALA A 317 9.21 5.50 -5.77
N ARG A 318 8.72 6.34 -6.68
CA ARG A 318 8.30 5.89 -8.01
C ARG A 318 9.44 5.56 -8.96
N VAL A 319 10.59 6.21 -8.82
CA VAL A 319 11.74 6.03 -9.73
C VAL A 319 12.61 4.85 -9.30
N GLU A 320 12.77 4.63 -8.00
CA GLU A 320 13.61 3.55 -7.47
C GLU A 320 12.84 2.32 -7.00
N GLY A 321 11.53 2.43 -6.80
CA GLY A 321 10.65 1.35 -6.37
C GLY A 321 9.40 1.24 -7.25
N ASN A 322 8.37 0.58 -6.69
CA ASN A 322 7.05 0.50 -7.31
C ASN A 322 6.26 1.79 -7.06
N ASP A 323 6.09 2.17 -5.79
CA ASP A 323 5.35 3.35 -5.34
C ASP A 323 5.74 3.67 -3.89
N VAL A 324 5.01 4.56 -3.22
CA VAL A 324 5.03 4.63 -1.75
C VAL A 324 4.28 3.44 -1.13
N GLY A 325 4.74 2.94 0.01
CA GLY A 325 4.05 1.85 0.74
C GLY A 325 2.71 2.25 1.34
N TYR A 326 2.57 3.55 1.64
CA TYR A 326 1.39 4.17 2.20
C TYR A 326 1.40 5.66 1.84
N GLY A 327 0.27 6.34 2.02
CA GLY A 327 0.19 7.77 1.73
C GLY A 327 1.14 8.56 2.62
N THR A 328 2.16 9.18 2.03
CA THR A 328 3.14 10.04 2.72
C THR A 328 2.46 11.05 3.62
N ILE A 329 2.88 11.12 4.89
CA ILE A 329 2.47 12.13 5.84
C ILE A 329 3.56 13.19 5.89
N ALA A 330 3.27 14.36 5.32
CA ALA A 330 4.14 15.53 5.39
C ALA A 330 3.45 16.58 6.27
N ALA A 331 3.75 16.58 7.56
CA ALA A 331 2.98 17.34 8.54
C ALA A 331 3.82 18.44 9.20
N ALA A 332 3.60 19.68 8.80
CA ALA A 332 4.31 20.86 9.27
C ALA A 332 3.61 21.53 10.46
N GLY A 333 4.40 21.92 11.47
CA GLY A 333 3.92 22.55 12.69
C GLY A 333 2.86 21.70 13.40
N HIS A 334 1.71 22.31 13.70
CA HIS A 334 0.63 21.64 14.42
C HIS A 334 -0.04 20.50 13.65
N HIS A 335 0.13 20.41 12.32
CA HIS A 335 -0.36 19.25 11.56
C HIS A 335 0.32 17.95 12.02
N ALA A 336 1.54 18.03 12.56
CA ALA A 336 2.22 16.87 13.16
C ALA A 336 1.45 16.28 14.35
N CYS A 337 0.47 16.99 14.91
CA CYS A 337 -0.40 16.49 15.98
C CYS A 337 -1.62 15.68 15.44
N ILE A 338 -1.72 15.50 14.12
CA ILE A 338 -2.77 14.72 13.45
C ILE A 338 -2.10 13.48 12.85
N LEU A 339 -2.37 12.31 13.44
CA LEU A 339 -1.57 11.09 13.20
C LEU A 339 -1.51 10.67 11.73
N HIS A 340 -2.63 10.73 11.00
CA HIS A 340 -2.72 10.39 9.58
C HIS A 340 -3.01 11.64 8.72
N TRP A 341 -2.18 12.67 8.87
CA TRP A 341 -2.27 13.87 8.04
C TRP A 341 -1.76 13.59 6.62
N THR A 342 -2.66 13.16 5.73
CA THR A 342 -2.35 12.88 4.32
C THR A 342 -2.91 13.92 3.36
N ARG A 343 -3.56 14.97 3.89
CA ARG A 343 -4.03 16.10 3.07
C ARG A 343 -2.85 16.93 2.56
N ASN A 344 -1.79 17.00 3.37
CA ASN A 344 -0.51 17.63 3.05
C ASN A 344 -0.66 19.02 2.42
N ASP A 345 -1.59 19.85 2.89
CA ASP A 345 -1.88 21.16 2.28
C ASP A 345 -1.38 22.37 3.08
N GLY A 346 -0.63 22.13 4.16
CA GLY A 346 0.01 23.13 4.98
C GLY A 346 1.21 23.81 4.33
N ARG A 347 1.56 24.99 4.85
CA ARG A 347 2.76 25.73 4.47
C ARG A 347 3.95 25.30 5.32
N LEU A 348 5.13 25.29 4.71
CA LEU A 348 6.38 25.14 5.47
C LEU A 348 6.77 26.50 6.07
N GLU A 349 6.98 26.53 7.37
CA GLU A 349 7.32 27.76 8.12
C GLU A 349 8.65 27.58 8.87
N PRO A 350 9.63 28.48 8.68
CA PRO A 350 10.84 28.48 9.49
C PRO A 350 10.52 28.55 10.98
N GLY A 351 11.26 27.78 11.79
CA GLY A 351 11.04 27.66 13.23
C GLY A 351 9.95 26.67 13.64
N LYS A 352 9.26 26.02 12.69
CA LYS A 352 8.38 24.87 12.95
C LYS A 352 9.09 23.54 12.65
N LEU A 353 8.52 22.46 13.15
CA LEU A 353 8.91 21.09 12.81
C LEU A 353 8.16 20.61 11.56
N LEU A 354 8.76 19.68 10.83
CA LEU A 354 8.14 18.84 9.83
C LEU A 354 8.23 17.40 10.33
N LEU A 355 7.11 16.77 10.65
CA LEU A 355 7.03 15.33 10.81
C LEU A 355 6.82 14.75 9.42
N LEU A 356 7.83 14.03 8.91
CA LEU A 356 7.75 13.29 7.66
C LEU A 356 7.75 11.80 7.99
N ASP A 357 6.63 11.16 7.69
CA ASP A 357 6.43 9.72 7.80
C ASP A 357 6.14 9.18 6.40
N ALA A 358 7.11 8.43 5.88
CA ALA A 358 7.14 8.01 4.50
C ALA A 358 8.04 6.78 4.27
N GLY A 359 7.59 5.89 3.39
CA GLY A 359 8.28 4.66 3.04
C GLY A 359 8.17 4.33 1.56
N VAL A 360 9.29 3.91 0.96
CA VAL A 360 9.30 3.37 -0.40
C VAL A 360 8.78 1.94 -0.39
N GLU A 361 7.92 1.58 -1.34
CA GLU A 361 7.59 0.20 -1.70
C GLU A 361 8.45 -0.21 -2.90
N GLY A 362 9.20 -1.31 -2.77
CA GLY A 362 10.06 -1.83 -3.82
C GLY A 362 9.28 -2.53 -4.93
N ASN A 363 9.96 -2.91 -6.01
CA ASN A 363 9.34 -3.67 -7.10
C ASN A 363 8.92 -5.10 -6.71
N ALA A 364 9.49 -5.63 -5.62
CA ALA A 364 9.05 -6.86 -4.97
C ALA A 364 7.98 -6.61 -3.88
N LEU A 365 7.39 -5.41 -3.83
CA LEU A 365 6.30 -4.98 -2.94
C LEU A 365 6.61 -4.92 -1.44
N TYR A 366 7.84 -5.20 -1.00
CA TYR A 366 8.23 -4.91 0.39
C TYR A 366 8.35 -3.41 0.59
N THR A 367 8.02 -2.92 1.78
CA THR A 367 8.05 -1.49 2.08
C THR A 367 8.75 -1.19 3.40
N ALA A 368 9.39 -0.02 3.44
CA ALA A 368 9.90 0.58 4.67
C ALA A 368 8.79 1.40 5.35
N ASP A 369 8.94 1.68 6.65
CA ASP A 369 8.06 2.57 7.39
C ASP A 369 8.89 3.42 8.35
N ILE A 370 9.10 4.68 7.97
CA ILE A 370 10.09 5.51 8.64
C ILE A 370 9.53 6.90 8.85
N THR A 371 9.54 7.33 10.11
CA THR A 371 9.23 8.69 10.51
C THR A 371 10.48 9.42 11.01
N ARG A 372 10.71 10.63 10.49
CA ARG A 372 11.62 11.62 11.08
C ARG A 372 10.91 12.94 11.30
N THR A 373 11.10 13.52 12.49
CA THR A 373 10.69 14.89 12.78
C THR A 373 11.90 15.83 12.62
N LEU A 374 11.81 16.75 11.67
CA LEU A 374 12.90 17.62 11.22
C LEU A 374 12.59 19.09 11.55
N PRO A 375 13.55 19.88 12.07
CA PRO A 375 13.36 21.32 12.19
C PRO A 375 13.46 21.97 10.81
N ILE A 376 12.40 22.62 10.33
CA ILE A 376 12.36 23.20 8.96
C ILE A 376 13.52 24.21 8.75
N GLY A 377 13.90 24.94 9.81
CA GLY A 377 15.06 25.86 9.79
C GLY A 377 16.42 25.21 10.05
N GLY A 378 16.50 23.89 10.20
CA GLY A 378 17.73 23.12 10.43
C GLY A 378 18.24 23.10 11.87
N LYS A 379 17.56 23.75 12.80
CA LYS A 379 17.87 23.78 14.23
C LYS A 379 16.62 23.63 15.08
N PHE A 380 16.69 22.76 16.09
CA PHE A 380 15.61 22.63 17.07
C PHE A 380 15.60 23.82 18.03
N SER A 381 14.40 24.33 18.37
CA SER A 381 14.26 25.21 19.53
C SER A 381 14.46 24.43 20.83
N PRO A 382 14.74 25.10 21.97
CA PRO A 382 14.82 24.42 23.26
C PRO A 382 13.58 23.58 23.59
N GLU A 383 12.39 24.08 23.25
CA GLU A 383 11.11 23.40 23.48
C GLU A 383 10.95 22.18 22.57
N GLN A 384 11.26 22.34 21.27
CA GLN A 384 11.22 21.23 20.31
C GLN A 384 12.21 20.13 20.69
N ARG A 385 13.43 20.53 21.08
CA ARG A 385 14.48 19.62 21.54
C ARG A 385 14.04 18.83 22.77
N ALA A 386 13.44 19.48 23.77
CA ALA A 386 12.98 18.80 24.98
C ALA A 386 11.96 17.69 24.70
N ILE A 387 11.02 17.93 23.78
CA ILE A 387 10.03 16.91 23.38
C ILE A 387 10.69 15.83 22.51
N TYR A 388 11.56 16.23 21.58
CA TYR A 388 12.26 15.30 20.69
C TYR A 388 13.16 14.33 21.45
N GLU A 389 13.96 14.81 22.39
CA GLU A 389 14.83 13.97 23.22
C GLU A 389 14.04 13.00 24.09
N LEU A 390 12.85 13.38 24.58
CA LEU A 390 11.98 12.47 25.32
C LEU A 390 11.41 11.35 24.43
N VAL A 391 11.01 11.68 23.19
CA VAL A 391 10.55 10.66 22.23
C VAL A 391 11.70 9.73 21.82
N LEU A 392 12.91 10.28 21.64
CA LEU A 392 14.11 9.48 21.36
C LEU A 392 14.45 8.54 22.52
N GLU A 393 14.42 9.02 23.77
CA GLU A 393 14.61 8.18 24.97
C GLU A 393 13.61 7.02 25.00
N ALA A 394 12.34 7.29 24.65
CA ALA A 394 11.31 6.27 24.58
C ALA A 394 11.55 5.25 23.46
N GLN A 395 12.06 5.70 22.31
CA GLN A 395 12.39 4.84 21.18
C GLN A 395 13.54 3.90 21.53
N GLU A 396 14.61 4.42 22.12
CA GLU A 396 15.77 3.62 22.54
C GLU A 396 15.37 2.56 23.58
N ALA A 397 14.52 2.93 24.55
CA ALA A 397 13.98 1.99 25.53
C ALA A 397 13.12 0.90 24.88
N ALA A 398 12.31 1.24 23.87
CA ALA A 398 11.49 0.29 23.14
C ALA A 398 12.34 -0.67 22.28
N ILE A 399 13.32 -0.15 21.53
CA ILE A 399 14.24 -0.97 20.72
C ILE A 399 15.01 -1.96 21.61
N GLY A 400 15.40 -1.55 22.82
CA GLY A 400 16.07 -2.43 23.80
C GLY A 400 15.24 -3.64 24.25
N GLU A 401 13.92 -3.61 24.06
CA GLU A 401 13.02 -4.74 24.33
C GLU A 401 12.65 -5.55 23.08
N VAL A 402 13.14 -5.18 21.90
CA VAL A 402 12.98 -5.97 20.68
C VAL A 402 14.03 -7.08 20.68
N LYS A 403 13.68 -8.25 21.22
CA LYS A 403 14.55 -9.45 21.27
C LYS A 403 13.72 -10.73 21.36
N PRO A 404 14.25 -11.89 20.95
CA PRO A 404 13.55 -13.16 21.03
C PRO A 404 13.02 -13.47 22.44
N GLY A 405 11.80 -13.99 22.51
CA GLY A 405 11.18 -14.43 23.77
C GLY A 405 10.48 -13.34 24.59
N ASN A 406 10.74 -12.06 24.31
CA ASN A 406 9.91 -10.96 24.83
C ASN A 406 8.50 -11.01 24.22
N ASP A 407 7.50 -10.47 24.92
CA ASP A 407 6.18 -10.28 24.32
C ASP A 407 6.26 -9.23 23.21
N PHE A 408 5.42 -9.37 22.19
CA PHE A 408 5.28 -8.36 21.14
C PHE A 408 4.96 -6.96 21.70
N MET A 409 4.25 -6.88 22.81
CA MET A 409 3.86 -5.61 23.46
C MET A 409 4.92 -5.04 24.42
N GLU A 410 6.05 -5.71 24.66
CA GLU A 410 7.09 -5.18 25.56
C GLU A 410 7.71 -3.85 25.09
N PRO A 411 8.06 -3.67 23.80
CA PRO A 411 8.53 -2.37 23.29
C PRO A 411 7.55 -1.24 23.61
N ASN A 412 6.25 -1.47 23.42
CA ASN A 412 5.21 -0.50 23.77
C ASN A 412 5.21 -0.15 25.25
N ARG A 413 5.25 -1.16 26.14
CA ARG A 413 5.30 -0.93 27.58
C ARG A 413 6.55 -0.15 27.98
N ALA A 414 7.70 -0.41 27.35
CA ALA A 414 8.94 0.29 27.61
C ALA A 414 8.87 1.77 27.20
N ALA A 415 8.42 2.08 25.99
CA ALA A 415 8.22 3.45 25.53
C ALA A 415 7.25 4.21 26.43
N MET A 416 6.07 3.64 26.73
CA MET A 416 5.05 4.34 27.53
C MET A 416 5.55 4.64 28.95
N ARG A 417 6.37 3.77 29.55
CA ARG A 417 7.02 4.07 30.85
C ARG A 417 7.91 5.30 30.78
N VAL A 418 8.71 5.45 29.72
CA VAL A 418 9.56 6.62 29.52
C VAL A 418 8.72 7.87 29.29
N LEU A 419 7.77 7.81 28.36
CA LEU A 419 6.91 8.94 28.02
C LEU A 419 6.12 9.43 29.24
N ALA A 420 5.49 8.54 30.00
CA ALA A 420 4.74 8.93 31.20
C ALA A 420 5.63 9.63 32.24
N ARG A 421 6.83 9.11 32.51
CA ARG A 421 7.78 9.74 33.44
C ARG A 421 8.29 11.08 32.91
N GLY A 422 8.51 11.20 31.60
CA GLY A 422 8.89 12.46 30.97
C GLY A 422 7.80 13.51 31.06
N LEU A 423 6.55 13.15 30.76
CA LEU A 423 5.39 14.03 30.86
C LEU A 423 5.14 14.51 32.30
N GLU A 424 5.38 13.65 33.30
CA GLU A 424 5.38 14.04 34.72
C GLU A 424 6.49 15.05 35.01
N ARG A 425 7.75 14.79 34.60
CA ARG A 425 8.88 15.74 34.78
C ARG A 425 8.63 17.09 34.13
N LEU A 426 7.93 17.11 32.99
CA LEU A 426 7.58 18.34 32.26
C LEU A 426 6.38 19.08 32.86
N GLY A 427 5.70 18.50 33.87
CA GLY A 427 4.49 19.06 34.49
C GLY A 427 3.25 18.98 33.59
N ILE A 428 3.24 18.09 32.59
CA ILE A 428 2.12 17.89 31.66
C ILE A 428 1.12 16.90 32.26
N LEU A 429 1.59 15.83 32.91
CA LEU A 429 0.68 14.94 33.66
C LEU A 429 0.26 15.60 34.99
N HIS A 430 -1.05 15.61 35.24
CA HIS A 430 -1.62 16.09 36.51
C HIS A 430 -1.71 15.00 37.60
N VAL A 431 -1.24 13.79 37.29
CA VAL A 431 -1.08 12.66 38.23
C VAL A 431 0.34 12.13 38.11
N SER A 432 0.75 11.26 39.03
CA SER A 432 2.07 10.63 38.91
C SER A 432 2.16 9.73 37.69
N ALA A 433 3.38 9.51 37.17
CA ALA A 433 3.58 8.58 36.07
C ALA A 433 3.12 7.15 36.42
N GLU A 434 3.33 6.72 37.67
CA GLU A 434 2.87 5.42 38.17
C GLU A 434 1.34 5.29 38.08
N GLU A 435 0.62 6.34 38.47
CA GLU A 435 -0.84 6.37 38.36
C GLU A 435 -1.31 6.37 36.91
N ALA A 436 -0.66 7.18 36.06
CA ALA A 436 -0.98 7.27 34.64
C ALA A 436 -0.73 5.95 33.88
N LEU A 437 0.21 5.12 34.34
CA LEU A 437 0.58 3.84 33.70
C LEU A 437 -0.31 2.66 34.11
N LYS A 438 -1.18 2.80 35.12
CA LYS A 438 -2.07 1.71 35.52
C LYS A 438 -2.96 1.28 34.35
N GLU A 439 -3.17 -0.04 34.22
CA GLU A 439 -3.86 -0.65 33.08
C GLU A 439 -5.32 -0.16 32.95
N ASP A 440 -5.98 0.14 34.07
CA ASP A 440 -7.34 0.70 34.11
C ASP A 440 -7.39 2.21 33.84
N LYS A 441 -6.24 2.90 33.75
CA LYS A 441 -6.15 4.37 33.65
C LYS A 441 -5.52 4.84 32.34
N GLN A 442 -4.29 4.42 32.07
CA GLN A 442 -3.55 4.73 30.84
C GLN A 442 -3.60 6.22 30.43
N LEU A 443 -3.53 7.14 31.40
CA LEU A 443 -3.83 8.57 31.19
C LEU A 443 -2.81 9.29 30.30
N TYR A 444 -1.61 8.73 30.15
CA TYR A 444 -0.60 9.21 29.20
C TYR A 444 -1.11 9.18 27.75
N ARG A 445 -2.12 8.35 27.45
CA ARG A 445 -2.68 8.19 26.11
C ARG A 445 -3.25 9.49 25.53
N ARG A 446 -3.60 10.50 26.35
CA ARG A 446 -3.99 11.82 25.84
C ARG A 446 -2.94 12.42 24.89
N TYR A 447 -1.66 12.13 25.12
CA TYR A 447 -0.54 12.69 24.35
C TYR A 447 0.18 11.67 23.46
N SER A 448 -0.09 10.37 23.64
CA SER A 448 0.48 9.26 22.84
C SER A 448 -0.54 8.13 22.71
N LEU A 449 -1.35 8.15 21.63
CA LEU A 449 -2.54 7.29 21.50
C LEU A 449 -2.26 5.91 20.90
N HIS A 450 -1.29 5.82 19.99
CA HIS A 450 -1.01 4.63 19.20
C HIS A 450 -0.03 3.69 19.91
N ASN A 451 -0.01 2.41 19.49
CA ASN A 451 1.05 1.51 19.93
C ASN A 451 2.34 1.86 19.19
N VAL A 452 3.48 1.50 19.76
CA VAL A 452 4.78 1.81 19.14
C VAL A 452 5.25 0.80 18.09
N SER A 453 4.52 -0.29 17.84
CA SER A 453 4.98 -1.35 16.95
C SER A 453 3.83 -2.03 16.22
N HIS A 454 4.06 -2.29 14.93
CA HIS A 454 3.34 -3.27 14.11
C HIS A 454 4.33 -4.08 13.26
N MET A 455 3.92 -5.23 12.74
CA MET A 455 4.72 -5.97 11.77
C MET A 455 4.85 -5.18 10.47
N LEU A 456 5.98 -5.34 9.80
CA LEU A 456 6.30 -4.71 8.52
C LEU A 456 6.81 -5.74 7.51
N GLY A 457 6.47 -5.59 6.23
CA GLY A 457 6.88 -6.48 5.16
C GLY A 457 6.29 -6.08 3.82
N LEU A 458 5.54 -7.00 3.20
CA LEU A 458 4.80 -6.71 1.95
C LEU A 458 3.73 -5.64 2.14
N ASP A 459 3.15 -5.52 3.34
CA ASP A 459 2.22 -4.45 3.68
C ASP A 459 2.83 -3.62 4.81
N VAL A 460 2.54 -2.31 4.87
CA VAL A 460 3.01 -1.42 5.94
C VAL A 460 2.56 -1.92 7.31
N HIS A 461 1.26 -2.21 7.46
CA HIS A 461 0.69 -2.92 8.59
C HIS A 461 0.57 -4.42 8.24
N ASP A 462 1.69 -5.11 8.27
CA ASP A 462 1.81 -6.50 7.82
C ASP A 462 1.05 -7.49 8.72
N CYS A 463 0.76 -8.67 8.18
CA CYS A 463 0.25 -9.82 8.92
C CYS A 463 -1.07 -9.56 9.67
N ALA A 464 -1.92 -8.65 9.17
CA ALA A 464 -3.14 -8.19 9.84
C ALA A 464 -4.16 -9.30 10.16
N GLN A 465 -4.12 -10.43 9.43
CA GLN A 465 -4.99 -11.57 9.69
C GLN A 465 -4.36 -12.64 10.61
N ALA A 466 -3.10 -12.49 11.01
CA ALA A 466 -2.48 -13.44 11.93
C ALA A 466 -3.26 -13.53 13.23
N ARG A 467 -3.33 -14.73 13.82
CA ARG A 467 -4.05 -14.92 15.08
C ARG A 467 -3.37 -14.07 16.16
N GLN A 468 -4.17 -13.38 16.96
CA GLN A 468 -3.66 -12.48 18.00
C GLN A 468 -2.69 -13.17 18.97
N GLN A 469 -2.90 -14.46 19.28
CA GLN A 469 -2.01 -15.24 20.15
C GLN A 469 -0.64 -15.56 19.54
N VAL A 470 -0.52 -15.51 18.22
CA VAL A 470 0.75 -15.68 17.51
C VAL A 470 1.41 -14.33 17.25
N TYR A 471 0.60 -13.29 17.06
CA TYR A 471 1.03 -11.92 16.80
C TYR A 471 1.02 -11.06 18.09
N LYS A 472 0.01 -10.22 18.30
CA LYS A 472 -0.04 -9.19 19.35
C LYS A 472 0.20 -9.69 20.78
N TYR A 473 -0.27 -10.89 21.10
CA TYR A 473 -0.10 -11.55 22.40
C TYR A 473 0.93 -12.68 22.35
N GLY A 474 1.62 -12.81 21.21
CA GLY A 474 2.70 -13.75 21.01
C GLY A 474 4.05 -13.23 21.48
N LYS A 475 5.06 -14.07 21.26
CA LYS A 475 6.47 -13.75 21.54
C LYS A 475 7.19 -13.33 20.27
N LEU A 476 8.10 -12.38 20.40
CA LEU A 476 9.05 -12.01 19.35
C LEU A 476 9.95 -13.21 19.03
N LYS A 477 10.21 -13.42 17.75
CA LYS A 477 11.05 -14.51 17.21
C LYS A 477 12.03 -13.96 16.18
N PRO A 478 13.23 -14.57 16.04
CA PRO A 478 14.16 -14.21 14.97
C PRO A 478 13.47 -14.25 13.60
N GLY A 479 13.78 -13.27 12.76
CA GLY A 479 13.16 -13.09 11.44
C GLY A 479 11.89 -12.23 11.43
N MET A 480 11.31 -11.88 12.59
CA MET A 480 10.25 -10.87 12.64
C MET A 480 10.81 -9.48 12.32
N VAL A 481 10.10 -8.70 11.52
CA VAL A 481 10.38 -7.28 11.26
C VAL A 481 9.19 -6.44 11.71
N LEU A 482 9.45 -5.41 12.52
CA LEU A 482 8.46 -4.54 13.11
C LEU A 482 8.96 -3.10 13.20
N THR A 483 8.03 -2.15 13.24
CA THR A 483 8.34 -0.74 13.51
C THR A 483 8.57 -0.49 15.01
N VAL A 484 9.33 0.54 15.34
CA VAL A 484 9.41 1.14 16.69
C VAL A 484 9.24 2.65 16.60
N GLU A 485 8.02 3.12 16.85
CA GLU A 485 7.51 4.45 16.50
C GLU A 485 6.83 5.23 17.65
N PRO A 486 7.47 5.45 18.82
CA PRO A 486 6.86 6.31 19.83
C PRO A 486 6.65 7.74 19.32
N GLY A 487 5.61 8.40 19.82
CA GLY A 487 5.36 9.81 19.52
C GLY A 487 4.61 10.55 20.62
N LEU A 488 4.78 11.87 20.63
CA LEU A 488 4.07 12.83 21.48
C LEU A 488 3.42 13.91 20.62
N TYR A 489 2.16 14.20 20.91
CA TYR A 489 1.33 15.10 20.11
C TYR A 489 0.56 16.06 21.00
N PHE A 490 0.88 17.35 20.93
CA PHE A 490 0.26 18.37 21.78
C PHE A 490 -0.64 19.28 20.94
N GLN A 491 -1.96 19.13 21.09
CA GLN A 491 -2.93 19.96 20.35
C GLN A 491 -2.80 21.44 20.72
N LEU A 492 -3.13 22.33 19.78
CA LEU A 492 -3.01 23.78 19.97
C LEU A 492 -3.89 24.33 21.11
N ASP A 493 -5.05 23.71 21.29
CA ASP A 493 -6.09 24.07 22.25
C ASP A 493 -6.07 23.21 23.52
N ASP A 494 -5.05 22.36 23.69
CA ASP A 494 -4.93 21.53 24.90
C ASP A 494 -4.37 22.34 26.07
N GLU A 495 -5.27 22.86 26.92
CA GLU A 495 -4.91 23.63 28.10
C GLU A 495 -4.17 22.83 29.18
N THR A 496 -4.18 21.49 29.12
CA THR A 496 -3.38 20.66 30.04
C THR A 496 -1.89 20.67 29.70
N VAL A 497 -1.53 21.16 28.52
CA VAL A 497 -0.15 21.30 28.05
C VAL A 497 0.31 22.75 28.27
N PRO A 498 1.53 23.00 28.80
CA PRO A 498 2.12 24.33 28.83
C PRO A 498 2.15 24.96 27.44
N GLU A 499 1.76 26.24 27.34
CA GLU A 499 1.60 26.96 26.06
C GLU A 499 2.81 26.81 25.12
N ARG A 500 4.02 26.82 25.67
CA ARG A 500 5.28 26.66 24.92
C ARG A 500 5.44 25.33 24.18
N TYR A 501 4.68 24.29 24.53
CA TYR A 501 4.72 22.98 23.86
C TYR A 501 3.52 22.73 22.94
N ARG A 502 2.49 23.58 22.97
CA ARG A 502 1.29 23.39 22.16
C ARG A 502 1.60 23.50 20.67
N GLY A 503 1.05 22.59 19.87
CA GLY A 503 1.33 22.46 18.44
C GLY A 503 2.64 21.76 18.09
N ILE A 504 3.35 21.19 19.07
CA ILE A 504 4.51 20.32 18.83
C ILE A 504 4.03 18.87 18.74
N GLY A 505 4.22 18.28 17.57
CA GLY A 505 4.11 16.84 17.34
C GLY A 505 5.47 16.27 16.97
N VAL A 506 5.86 15.17 17.61
CA VAL A 506 7.09 14.44 17.31
C VAL A 506 6.80 12.95 17.28
N ARG A 507 7.23 12.30 16.20
CA ARG A 507 7.38 10.84 16.11
C ARG A 507 8.77 10.52 15.55
N ILE A 508 9.36 9.45 16.04
CA ILE A 508 10.63 8.91 15.57
C ILE A 508 10.43 7.40 15.41
N GLU A 509 10.67 6.90 14.21
CA GLU A 509 10.31 5.53 13.85
C GLU A 509 11.42 4.84 13.07
N ASP A 510 11.65 3.58 13.41
CA ASP A 510 12.65 2.74 12.74
C ASP A 510 12.12 1.34 12.48
N ASP A 511 12.63 0.73 11.42
CA ASP A 511 12.38 -0.65 11.01
C ASP A 511 13.36 -1.58 11.73
N ILE A 512 12.84 -2.51 12.54
CA ILE A 512 13.65 -3.36 13.41
C ILE A 512 13.46 -4.83 13.05
N LEU A 513 14.55 -5.50 12.70
CA LEU A 513 14.63 -6.95 12.52
C LEU A 513 15.02 -7.64 13.84
N VAL A 514 14.20 -8.57 14.31
CA VAL A 514 14.56 -9.45 15.43
C VAL A 514 15.62 -10.46 14.96
N THR A 515 16.73 -10.55 15.68
CA THR A 515 17.84 -11.50 15.43
C THR A 515 17.88 -12.57 16.51
N GLU A 516 18.75 -13.57 16.39
CA GLU A 516 18.87 -14.68 17.34
C GLU A 516 19.15 -14.25 18.80
N SER A 517 19.79 -13.09 19.02
CA SER A 517 20.19 -12.63 20.35
C SER A 517 19.73 -11.21 20.68
N GLY A 518 18.89 -10.59 19.85
CA GLY A 518 18.49 -9.19 20.01
C GLY A 518 17.75 -8.67 18.78
N CYS A 519 18.17 -7.52 18.27
CA CYS A 519 17.66 -6.95 17.05
C CYS A 519 18.74 -6.24 16.22
N ARG A 520 18.41 -6.00 14.95
CA ARG A 520 19.12 -5.13 14.02
C ARG A 520 18.17 -4.02 13.61
N ASN A 521 18.57 -2.77 13.81
CA ASN A 521 17.85 -1.64 13.26
C ASN A 521 18.24 -1.48 11.78
N LEU A 522 17.28 -1.69 10.87
CA LEU A 522 17.49 -1.64 9.42
C LEU A 522 17.71 -0.19 8.95
N SER A 523 17.06 0.77 9.61
CA SER A 523 17.08 2.21 9.29
C SER A 523 18.08 3.02 10.12
N ILE A 524 19.07 2.36 10.75
CA ILE A 524 20.06 3.00 11.62
C ILE A 524 20.86 4.12 10.93
N ASP A 525 21.03 4.02 9.61
CA ASP A 525 21.76 4.98 8.79
C ASP A 525 20.96 6.26 8.46
N ILE A 526 19.72 6.37 8.95
CA ILE A 526 18.89 7.57 8.86
C ILE A 526 18.94 8.29 10.23
N PRO A 527 19.61 9.45 10.32
CA PRO A 527 19.84 10.15 11.59
C PRO A 527 18.59 10.39 12.43
N ARG A 528 18.71 10.15 13.74
CA ARG A 528 17.61 10.32 14.72
C ARG A 528 18.02 11.00 16.04
N THR A 529 19.30 11.21 16.29
CA THR A 529 19.71 12.05 17.43
C THR A 529 19.58 13.51 17.02
N VAL A 530 19.34 14.41 17.99
CA VAL A 530 19.22 15.86 17.71
C VAL A 530 20.46 16.36 16.96
N SER A 531 21.66 16.01 17.43
CA SER A 531 22.91 16.43 16.80
C SER A 531 23.07 15.88 15.39
N ASP A 532 22.73 14.61 15.18
CA ASP A 532 22.92 13.96 13.88
C ASP A 532 21.90 14.46 12.86
N VAL A 533 20.66 14.72 13.27
CA VAL A 533 19.64 15.33 12.39
C VAL A 533 20.06 16.72 11.96
N GLU A 534 20.48 17.58 12.89
CA GLU A 534 20.95 18.93 12.55
C GLU A 534 22.20 18.90 11.65
N ALA A 535 23.15 17.99 11.93
CA ALA A 535 24.36 17.82 11.13
C ALA A 535 24.05 17.28 9.73
N TRP A 536 23.12 16.33 9.62
CA TRP A 536 22.68 15.74 8.35
C TRP A 536 22.05 16.79 7.44
N MET A 537 21.12 17.58 7.98
CA MET A 537 20.48 18.66 7.24
C MET A 537 21.51 19.72 6.79
N ALA A 538 22.37 20.17 7.71
CA ALA A 538 23.42 21.13 7.39
C ALA A 538 24.39 20.62 6.31
N GLY A 539 24.79 19.35 6.39
CA GLY A 539 25.67 18.71 5.42
C GLY A 539 25.07 18.66 4.02
N LEU A 540 23.79 18.29 3.90
CA LEU A 540 23.10 18.23 2.61
C LEU A 540 22.92 19.62 1.99
N TRP A 541 22.66 20.65 2.79
CA TRP A 541 22.52 22.02 2.29
C TRP A 541 23.84 22.67 1.88
N ALA A 542 24.97 22.21 2.43
CA ALA A 542 26.28 22.70 2.04
C ALA A 542 26.70 22.25 0.63
N VAL A 543 26.18 21.12 0.15
CA VAL A 543 26.58 20.48 -1.12
C VAL A 543 25.63 20.80 -2.28
N SER A 544 24.40 21.23 -2.01
CA SER A 544 23.46 21.64 -3.07
C SER A 544 23.82 23.02 -3.62
N PRO A 545 24.13 23.17 -4.94
CA PRO A 545 24.27 24.49 -5.54
C PRO A 545 22.94 25.24 -5.44
N ARG A 546 23.01 26.48 -4.93
CA ARG A 546 21.87 27.38 -4.74
C ARG A 546 21.17 27.75 -6.04
#